data_AF-A0A024FIN1-F1
#
_entry.id   AF-A0A024FIN1-F1
#
_cell.length_a   1.000
_cell.length_b   1.000
_cell.length_c   1.000
_cell.angle_alpha   90.00
_cell.angle_beta   90.00
_cell.angle_gamma   90.00
#
_symmetry.space_group_name_H-M   'P 1'
#
loop_
_entity.id
_entity.type
_entity.pdbx_description
1 polymer ?
#
loop_
_entity_poly.entity_id
_entity_poly.type
_entity_poly.pdbx_seq_one_letter_code
_entity_poly.pdbx_strand_id
1 'polypeptide(L)'
;MVLILLGCLTFGFFISYIFNKWAHITTLATGAKAGAIIGVFMGLITNLFKMGMDTSMTYESFGVDIIISILLATAVGGVVGALNGKLA
;
A
#
# COMPACT_ATOMS: atom_id res chain seq x y z
N MET A 1 3.72 -18.62 5.74
CA MET A 1 4.29 -17.71 4.72
C MET A 1 3.43 -17.52 3.47
N VAL A 2 2.69 -18.52 3.00
CA VAL A 2 1.87 -18.38 1.77
C VAL A 2 0.83 -17.26 1.86
N LEU A 3 0.08 -17.16 2.97
CA LEU A 3 -0.94 -16.10 3.16
C LEU A 3 -0.36 -14.68 3.13
N ILE A 4 0.85 -14.49 3.66
CA ILE A 4 1.54 -13.19 3.65
C ILE A 4 1.91 -12.84 2.20
N LEU A 5 2.45 -13.80 1.44
CA LEU A 5 2.80 -13.61 0.04
C LEU A 5 1.57 -13.26 -0.82
N LEU A 6 0.44 -13.96 -0.62
CA LEU A 6 -0.82 -13.61 -1.27
C LEU A 6 -1.29 -12.20 -0.90
N GLY A 7 -1.14 -11.79 0.36
CA GLY A 7 -1.45 -10.44 0.81
C GLY A 7 -0.63 -9.39 0.06
N CYS A 8 0.69 -9.57 -0.02
CA CYS A 8 1.59 -8.68 -0.76
C CYS A 8 1.27 -8.63 -2.26
N LEU A 9 0.98 -9.78 -2.87
CA LEU A 9 0.60 -9.86 -4.29
C LEU A 9 -0.71 -9.11 -4.55
N THR A 10 -1.73 -9.34 -3.72
CA THR A 10 -3.04 -8.69 -3.86
C THR A 10 -2.91 -7.17 -3.70
N PHE A 11 -2.08 -6.72 -2.75
CA PHE A 11 -1.81 -5.31 -2.54
C PHE A 11 -1.10 -4.66 -3.75
N GLY A 12 -0.05 -5.30 -4.27
CA GLY A 12 0.65 -4.83 -5.47
C GLY A 12 -0.26 -4.81 -6.72
N PHE A 13 -1.07 -5.84 -6.92
CA PHE A 13 -2.05 -5.89 -8.00
C PHE A 13 -3.13 -4.83 -7.85
N PHE A 14 -3.60 -4.55 -6.63
CA PHE A 14 -4.56 -3.50 -6.38
C PHE A 14 -4.03 -2.12 -6.80
N ILE A 15 -2.79 -1.79 -6.39
CA ILE A 15 -2.13 -0.54 -6.81
C ILE A 15 -1.95 -0.50 -8.33
N SER A 16 -1.47 -1.58 -8.94
CA SER A 16 -1.28 -1.67 -10.39
C SER A 16 -2.59 -1.52 -11.17
N TYR A 17 -3.68 -2.10 -10.67
CA TYR A 17 -5.00 -1.97 -11.26
C TYR A 17 -5.49 -0.52 -11.22
N ILE A 18 -5.39 0.17 -10.06
CA ILE A 18 -5.77 1.59 -9.96
C ILE A 18 -4.94 2.44 -10.93
N PHE A 19 -3.63 2.20 -11.00
CA PHE A 19 -2.75 3.04 -11.81
C PHE A 19 -2.98 2.85 -13.31
N ASN A 20 -3.30 1.63 -13.76
CA ASN A 20 -3.62 1.36 -15.16
C ASN A 20 -5.06 1.76 -15.53
N LYS A 21 -6.06 1.37 -14.75
CA LYS A 21 -7.48 1.54 -15.12
C LYS A 21 -8.06 2.91 -14.75
N TRP A 22 -7.61 3.55 -13.68
CA TRP A 22 -8.27 4.74 -13.13
C TRP A 22 -7.49 6.02 -13.37
N ALA A 23 -6.17 6.00 -13.20
CA ALA A 23 -5.39 7.22 -13.18
C ALA A 23 -4.34 7.33 -14.30
N HIS A 24 -4.17 6.29 -15.11
CA HIS A 24 -3.19 6.20 -16.21
C HIS A 24 -1.79 6.70 -15.77
N ILE A 25 -1.39 6.29 -14.56
CA ILE A 25 -0.17 6.80 -13.91
C ILE A 25 1.04 6.15 -14.57
N THR A 26 1.84 6.98 -15.23
CA THR A 26 3.07 6.61 -15.95
C THR A 26 4.34 7.22 -15.35
N THR A 27 4.26 7.89 -14.20
CA THR A 27 5.45 8.53 -13.60
C THR A 27 5.68 8.07 -12.17
N LEU A 28 6.96 7.89 -11.82
CA LEU A 28 7.39 7.43 -10.49
C LEU A 28 6.90 8.37 -9.38
N ALA A 29 6.96 9.69 -9.59
CA ALA A 29 6.57 10.68 -8.60
C ALA A 29 5.06 10.69 -8.30
N THR A 30 4.21 10.52 -9.32
CA THR A 30 2.75 10.41 -9.10
C THR A 30 2.38 9.04 -8.53
N GLY A 31 3.07 7.98 -8.96
CA GLY A 31 2.91 6.64 -8.38
C GLY A 31 3.29 6.56 -6.91
N ALA A 32 4.36 7.21 -6.50
CA ALA A 32 4.77 7.29 -5.08
C ALA A 32 3.73 8.04 -4.24
N LYS A 33 3.24 9.20 -4.71
CA LYS A 33 2.22 9.99 -4.00
C LYS A 33 0.90 9.23 -3.86
N ALA A 34 0.43 8.62 -4.95
CA ALA A 34 -0.79 7.82 -4.93
C ALA A 34 -0.64 6.57 -4.05
N GLY A 35 0.52 5.91 -4.12
CA GLY A 35 0.88 4.80 -3.24
C GLY A 35 0.88 5.19 -1.77
N ALA A 36 1.44 6.34 -1.42
CA ALA A 36 1.43 6.87 -0.04
C ALA A 36 0.01 7.05 0.49
N ILE A 37 -0.89 7.67 -0.30
CA ILE A 37 -2.30 7.86 0.07
C ILE A 37 -2.99 6.51 0.29
N ILE A 38 -2.81 5.57 -0.63
CA ILE A 38 -3.37 4.22 -0.50
C ILE A 38 -2.82 3.53 0.76
N GLY A 39 -1.52 3.68 1.05
CA GLY A 39 -0.87 3.13 2.24
C GLY A 39 -1.39 3.68 3.56
N VAL A 40 -1.71 4.98 3.61
CA VAL A 40 -2.35 5.61 4.78
C VAL A 40 -3.71 4.95 5.02
N PHE A 41 -4.57 4.90 4.00
CA PHE A 41 -5.91 4.34 4.15
C PHE A 41 -5.88 2.85 4.48
N MET A 42 -5.07 2.06 3.77
CA MET A 42 -4.97 0.62 4.06
C MET A 42 -4.32 0.34 5.41
N GLY A 43 -3.28 1.08 5.77
CA GLY A 43 -2.64 0.97 7.08
C GLY A 43 -3.60 1.30 8.22
N LEU A 44 -4.42 2.35 8.08
CA LEU A 44 -5.45 2.68 9.07
C LEU A 44 -6.52 1.61 9.16
N ILE A 45 -7.09 1.18 8.02
CA ILE A 45 -8.16 0.17 8.00
C ILE A 45 -7.66 -1.11 8.69
N THR A 46 -6.53 -1.64 8.26
CA THR A 46 -5.98 -2.89 8.79
C THR A 46 -5.67 -2.79 10.28
N ASN A 47 -5.08 -1.69 10.73
CA ASN A 47 -4.76 -1.51 12.15
C ASN A 47 -5.99 -1.25 13.03
N LEU A 48 -7.01 -0.54 12.54
CA LEU A 48 -8.28 -0.36 13.25
C LEU A 48 -9.03 -1.68 13.41
N PHE A 49 -9.08 -2.50 12.35
CA PHE A 49 -9.67 -3.84 12.44
C PHE A 49 -8.87 -4.74 13.40
N LYS A 50 -7.54 -4.70 13.36
CA LYS A 50 -6.70 -5.47 14.29
C LYS A 50 -6.91 -5.05 15.74
N MET A 51 -6.95 -3.74 16.05
CA MET A 51 -7.23 -3.27 17.41
C MET A 51 -8.65 -3.64 17.89
N GLY A 52 -9.63 -3.70 16.99
CA GLY A 52 -11.00 -4.09 17.34
C GLY A 52 -11.18 -5.61 17.52
N MET A 53 -10.36 -6.42 16.87
CA MET A 53 -10.45 -7.88 16.92
C MET A 53 -9.46 -8.53 17.90
N ASP A 54 -8.37 -7.84 18.24
CA ASP A 54 -7.26 -8.41 19.00
C ASP A 54 -6.81 -7.44 20.11
N THR A 55 -7.03 -7.84 21.37
CA THR A 55 -6.80 -6.97 22.55
C THR A 55 -5.33 -6.86 22.95
N SER A 56 -4.43 -7.60 22.31
CA SER A 56 -2.98 -7.55 22.57
C SER A 56 -2.25 -6.41 21.85
N MET A 57 -2.94 -5.65 20.98
CA MET A 57 -2.30 -4.58 20.21
C MET A 57 -2.21 -3.28 21.02
N THR A 58 -0.99 -2.87 21.36
CA THR A 58 -0.71 -1.57 21.99
C THR A 58 -0.76 -0.41 20.98
N TYR A 59 -1.12 0.78 21.45
CA TYR A 59 -1.16 2.00 20.65
C TYR A 59 0.19 2.37 20.00
N GLU A 60 1.31 1.96 20.60
CA GLU A 60 2.65 2.14 20.02
C GLU A 60 2.84 1.29 18.77
N SER A 61 2.44 0.01 18.79
CA SER A 61 2.54 -0.89 17.65
C SER A 61 1.65 -0.44 16.49
N PHE A 62 0.47 0.12 16.80
CA PHE A 62 -0.44 0.73 15.82
C PHE A 62 0.23 1.87 15.04
N GLY A 63 0.88 2.81 15.75
CA GLY A 63 1.55 3.95 15.13
C GLY A 63 2.71 3.54 14.22
N VAL A 64 3.52 2.58 14.67
CA VAL A 64 4.64 2.06 13.89
C VAL A 64 4.17 1.30 12.64
N ASP A 65 3.14 0.46 12.76
CA ASP A 65 2.61 -0.32 11.63
C ASP A 65 2.03 0.58 10.52
N ILE A 66 1.36 1.68 10.90
CA ILE A 66 0.87 2.67 9.93
C ILE A 66 2.03 3.30 9.15
N ILE A 67 3.08 3.75 9.85
CA ILE A 67 4.24 4.39 9.19
C ILE A 67 4.89 3.41 8.21
N ILE A 68 5.07 2.15 8.63
CA ILE A 68 5.65 1.10 7.79
C ILE A 68 4.75 0.84 6.57
N SER A 69 3.44 0.73 6.77
CA SER A 69 2.47 0.50 5.69
C SER A 69 2.50 1.63 4.66
N ILE A 70 2.62 2.89 5.11
CA ILE A 70 2.76 4.05 4.22
C ILE A 70 4.06 3.95 3.40
N LEU A 71 5.20 3.67 4.05
CA LEU A 71 6.49 3.58 3.36
C LEU A 71 6.50 2.44 2.32
N LEU A 72 5.97 1.27 2.68
CA LEU A 72 5.83 0.13 1.78
C LEU A 72 4.93 0.47 0.58
N ALA A 73 3.76 1.05 0.83
CA ALA A 73 2.82 1.42 -0.23
C ALA A 73 3.39 2.51 -1.16
N THR A 74 4.14 3.46 -0.60
CA THR A 74 4.84 4.51 -1.36
C THR A 74 5.89 3.89 -2.27
N ALA A 75 6.70 2.97 -1.76
CA ALA A 75 7.73 2.28 -2.54
C ALA A 75 7.11 1.42 -3.66
N VAL A 76 6.10 0.59 -3.32
CA VAL A 76 5.40 -0.26 -4.29
C VAL A 76 4.69 0.59 -5.35
N GLY A 77 3.98 1.65 -4.96
CA GLY A 77 3.36 2.60 -5.88
C GLY A 77 4.38 3.30 -6.78
N GLY A 78 5.51 3.76 -6.22
CA GLY A 78 6.58 4.36 -7.01
C GLY A 78 7.14 3.42 -8.08
N VAL A 79 7.41 2.16 -7.71
CA VAL A 79 7.90 1.13 -8.64
C VAL A 79 6.86 0.82 -9.72
N VAL A 80 5.59 0.62 -9.34
CA VAL A 80 4.50 0.34 -10.28
C VAL A 80 4.29 1.49 -11.26
N GLY A 81 4.29 2.74 -10.78
CA GLY A 81 4.18 3.93 -11.63
C GLY A 81 5.37 4.10 -12.57
N ALA A 82 6.58 3.77 -12.13
CA ALA A 82 7.77 3.79 -12.98
C ALA A 82 7.75 2.72 -14.06
N LEU A 83 7.29 1.51 -13.73
CA LEU A 83 7.14 0.41 -14.69
C LEU A 83 6.06 0.71 -15.73
N ASN A 84 4.91 1.24 -15.30
CA ASN A 84 3.87 1.70 -16.23
C ASN A 84 4.39 2.78 -17.19
N GLY A 85 5.24 3.70 -16.72
CA GLY A 85 5.88 4.70 -17.56
C GLY A 85 6.86 4.19 -18.60
N LYS A 86 7.43 3.01 -18.37
CA LYS A 86 8.30 2.33 -19.34
C LYS A 86 7.52 1.48 -20.35
N LEU A 87 6.25 1.19 -20.08
CA LEU A 87 5.37 0.37 -20.90
C LEU A 87 4.41 1.21 -21.78
N ALA A 88 4.28 2.52 -21.49
CA ALA A 88 3.53 3.50 -22.25
C ALA A 88 4.42 4.21 -23.28
#